data_AF-A0A9P9DHG8-F1
#
_entry.id   AF-A0A9P9DHG8-F1
#
_cell.length_a   1.000
_cell.length_b   1.000
_cell.length_c   1.000
_cell.angle_alpha   90.00
_cell.angle_beta   90.00
_cell.angle_gamma   90.00
#
_symmetry.space_group_name_H-M   'P 1'
#
loop_
_entity.id
_entity.type
_entity.pdbx_description
1 polymer ?
#
loop_
_entity_poly.entity_id
_entity_poly.type
_entity_poly.pdbx_seq_one_letter_code
_entity_poly.pdbx_strand_id
1 'polypeptide(L)'
;LKDAGEEFKITEDVVKEAAGNGGSGKVMKLLLDERGEEVKVTEDVVKAAAGNGEYGEEVMRLLLDERGEELKVTEDVVKAAA
;
A
#
# COMPACT_ATOMS: atom_id res chain seq x y z
N LEU A 1 -26.54 -7.03 -21.27
CA LEU A 1 -25.47 -7.70 -20.50
C LEU A 1 -25.41 -7.00 -19.16
N LYS A 2 -26.08 -7.57 -18.16
CA LYS A 2 -26.07 -7.11 -16.76
C LYS A 2 -25.12 -8.04 -16.02
N ASP A 3 -23.83 -7.91 -16.30
CA ASP A 3 -22.82 -8.40 -15.38
C ASP A 3 -22.42 -7.18 -14.56
N ALA A 4 -23.25 -6.85 -13.56
CA ALA A 4 -22.76 -6.07 -12.44
C ALA A 4 -21.73 -6.99 -11.76
N GLY A 5 -20.48 -6.88 -12.19
CA GLY A 5 -19.38 -7.60 -11.59
C GLY A 5 -19.44 -7.38 -10.08
N GLU A 6 -19.30 -8.45 -9.32
CA GLU A 6 -19.21 -8.36 -7.87
C GLU A 6 -18.21 -7.25 -7.51
N GLU A 7 -18.64 -6.32 -6.67
CA GLU A 7 -17.78 -5.25 -6.19
C GLU A 7 -16.57 -5.89 -5.49
N PHE A 8 -15.41 -5.85 -6.14
CA PHE A 8 -14.20 -6.46 -5.62
C PHE A 8 -13.74 -5.68 -4.38
N LYS A 9 -13.64 -6.36 -3.23
CA LYS A 9 -13.24 -5.76 -1.96
C LYS A 9 -11.73 -5.53 -1.89
N ILE A 10 -11.30 -4.33 -1.48
CA ILE A 10 -9.89 -4.14 -1.09
C ILE A 10 -9.67 -4.80 0.27
N THR A 11 -8.89 -5.89 0.27
CA THR A 11 -8.42 -6.53 1.50
C THR A 11 -7.03 -6.03 1.84
N GLU A 12 -6.61 -6.23 3.09
CA GLU A 12 -5.24 -5.92 3.52
C GLU A 12 -4.19 -6.65 2.66
N ASP A 13 -4.43 -7.92 2.31
CA ASP A 13 -3.52 -8.67 1.45
C ASP A 13 -3.40 -8.04 0.06
N VAL A 14 -4.49 -7.54 -0.53
CA VAL A 14 -4.43 -6.81 -1.81
C VAL A 14 -3.56 -5.55 -1.69
N VAL A 15 -3.71 -4.80 -0.60
CA VAL A 15 -2.91 -3.58 -0.36
C VAL A 15 -1.44 -3.94 -0.13
N LYS A 16 -1.16 -5.00 0.63
CA LYS A 16 0.20 -5.47 0.93
C LYS A 16 0.92 -5.92 -0.34
N GLU A 17 0.26 -6.73 -1.17
CA GLU A 17 0.80 -7.16 -2.46
C GLU A 17 1.02 -5.98 -3.41
N ALA A 18 0.08 -5.02 -3.45
CA ALA A 18 0.24 -3.80 -4.23
C ALA A 18 1.46 -2.98 -3.76
N ALA A 19 1.67 -2.85 -2.45
CA ALA A 19 2.80 -2.14 -1.88
C ALA A 19 4.15 -2.82 -2.15
N GLY A 20 4.19 -4.15 -2.21
CA GLY A 20 5.39 -4.96 -2.44
C GLY A 20 5.71 -5.32 -3.89
N ASN A 21 4.93 -4.85 -4.87
CA ASN A 21 5.10 -5.24 -6.28
C ASN A 21 6.04 -4.30 -7.07
N GLY A 22 6.63 -4.79 -8.16
CA GLY A 22 7.35 -3.97 -9.14
C GLY A 22 6.41 -3.04 -9.91
N GLY A 23 6.58 -1.72 -9.76
CA GLY A 23 5.64 -0.71 -10.28
C GLY A 23 4.47 -0.37 -9.34
N SER A 24 4.60 -0.75 -8.07
CA SER A 24 3.67 -0.52 -6.95
C SER A 24 3.15 0.91 -6.80
N GLY A 25 3.96 1.94 -7.08
CA GLY A 25 3.59 3.34 -6.86
C GLY A 25 2.28 3.75 -7.57
N LYS A 26 2.10 3.37 -8.84
CA LYS A 26 0.87 3.70 -9.58
C LYS A 26 -0.36 2.93 -9.06
N VAL A 27 -0.18 1.68 -8.68
CA VAL A 27 -1.28 0.84 -8.15
C VAL A 27 -1.69 1.36 -6.79
N MET A 28 -0.74 1.64 -5.89
CA MET A 28 -1.02 2.21 -4.58
C MET A 28 -1.67 3.58 -4.69
N LYS A 29 -1.20 4.44 -5.59
CA LYS A 29 -1.85 5.73 -5.85
C LYS A 29 -3.31 5.57 -6.27
N LEU A 30 -3.59 4.70 -7.25
CA LEU A 30 -4.98 4.45 -7.69
C LEU A 30 -5.86 3.89 -6.57
N LEU A 31 -5.33 2.99 -5.74
CA LEU A 31 -6.07 2.44 -4.60
C LEU A 31 -6.39 3.53 -3.56
N LEU A 32 -5.47 4.45 -3.30
CA LEU A 32 -5.70 5.55 -2.37
C LEU A 32 -6.67 6.59 -2.95
N ASP A 33 -6.50 6.98 -4.21
CA ASP A 33 -7.34 7.98 -4.90
C ASP A 33 -8.81 7.51 -5.04
N GLU A 34 -9.04 6.27 -5.48
CA GLU A 34 -10.38 5.77 -5.82
C GLU A 34 -11.06 5.02 -4.67
N ARG A 35 -10.29 4.45 -3.75
CA ARG A 35 -10.77 3.51 -2.72
C ARG A 35 -10.15 3.77 -1.34
N GLY A 36 -9.66 4.98 -1.08
CA GLY A 36 -8.83 5.30 0.09
C GLY A 36 -9.42 4.90 1.44
N GLU A 37 -10.74 5.02 1.61
CA GLU A 37 -11.43 4.60 2.85
C GLU A 37 -11.37 3.08 3.10
N GLU A 38 -11.22 2.27 2.05
CA GLU A 38 -11.07 0.82 2.16
C GLU A 38 -9.61 0.39 2.34
N VAL A 39 -8.67 1.26 2.00
CA VAL A 39 -7.24 1.00 2.15
C VAL A 39 -6.85 1.10 3.63
N LYS A 40 -6.44 -0.03 4.20
CA LYS A 40 -5.89 -0.12 5.54
C LYS A 40 -4.36 -0.14 5.46
N VAL A 41 -3.72 0.88 6.02
CA VAL A 41 -2.25 0.93 6.12
C VAL A 41 -1.83 0.24 7.42
N THR A 42 -1.62 -1.08 7.35
CA THR A 42 -1.13 -1.87 8.47
C THR A 42 0.39 -1.93 8.48
N GLU A 43 0.99 -2.35 9.60
CA GLU A 43 2.45 -2.48 9.68
C GLU A 43 3.02 -3.42 8.59
N ASP A 44 2.29 -4.47 8.22
CA ASP A 44 2.71 -5.41 7.17
C ASP A 44 2.69 -4.76 5.77
N VAL A 45 1.72 -3.89 5.49
CA VAL A 45 1.70 -3.07 4.26
C VAL A 45 2.92 -2.15 4.22
N VAL A 46 3.25 -1.54 5.35
CA VAL A 46 4.39 -0.61 5.45
C VAL A 46 5.72 -1.36 5.32
N LYS A 47 5.85 -2.55 5.90
CA LYS A 47 7.01 -3.44 5.70
C LYS A 47 7.14 -3.86 4.24
N ALA A 48 6.04 -4.21 3.59
CA ALA A 48 6.03 -4.58 2.18
C ALA A 48 6.49 -3.41 1.30
N ALA A 49 6.00 -2.19 1.55
CA ALA A 49 6.47 -0.99 0.87
C ALA A 49 7.95 -0.72 1.13
N ALA A 50 8.38 -0.74 2.40
CA ALA A 50 9.74 -0.45 2.81
C ALA A 50 10.77 -1.42 2.20
N GLY A 51 10.44 -2.71 2.16
CA GLY A 51 11.30 -3.76 1.57
C GLY A 51 11.19 -3.92 0.05
N ASN A 52 10.41 -3.08 -0.63
CA ASN A 52 10.20 -3.17 -2.08
C ASN A 52 11.34 -2.52 -2.89
N GLY A 53 12.60 -2.84 -2.57
CA GLY A 53 13.80 -2.48 -3.34
C GLY A 53 13.76 -1.11 -4.03
N GLU A 54 13.82 -1.11 -5.36
CA GLU A 54 13.86 0.10 -6.20
C GLU A 54 12.55 0.91 -6.21
N TYR A 55 11.42 0.28 -5.87
CA TYR A 55 10.07 0.86 -5.94
C TYR A 55 9.52 1.28 -4.57
N GLY A 56 10.16 0.84 -3.48
CA GLY A 56 9.70 1.07 -2.12
C GLY A 56 9.68 2.54 -1.74
N GLU A 57 10.63 3.33 -2.25
CA GLU A 57 10.68 4.78 -1.98
C GLU A 57 9.41 5.50 -2.49
N GLU A 58 8.94 5.18 -3.70
CA GLU A 58 7.75 5.80 -4.29
C GLU A 58 6.49 5.47 -3.47
N VAL A 59 6.35 4.22 -3.05
CA VAL A 59 5.21 3.78 -2.24
C VAL A 59 5.27 4.37 -0.83
N MET A 60 6.43 4.36 -0.19
CA MET A 60 6.61 4.94 1.15
C MET A 60 6.30 6.44 1.15
N ARG A 61 6.69 7.15 0.08
CA ARG A 61 6.35 8.56 -0.09
C ARG A 61 4.85 8.78 -0.20
N LEU A 62 4.15 8.02 -1.04
CA LEU A 62 2.68 8.10 -1.16
C LEU A 62 1.98 7.82 0.18
N LEU A 63 2.40 6.77 0.89
CA LEU A 63 1.83 6.43 2.19
C LEU A 63 2.07 7.54 3.23
N LEU A 64 3.26 8.15 3.23
CA LEU A 64 3.59 9.26 4.14
C LEU A 64 2.78 10.52 3.82
N ASP A 65 2.64 10.86 2.53
CA ASP A 65 1.94 12.06 2.08
C ASP A 65 0.43 11.97 2.34
N GLU A 66 -0.17 10.80 2.13
CA GLU A 66 -1.63 10.63 2.21
C GLU A 66 -2.12 10.05 3.54
N ARG A 67 -1.32 9.21 4.20
CA ARG A 67 -1.70 8.44 5.39
C ARG A 67 -0.67 8.54 6.52
N GLY A 68 0.14 9.61 6.52
CA GLY A 68 1.23 9.82 7.47
C GLY A 68 0.82 9.73 8.94
N GLU A 69 -0.39 10.16 9.31
CA GLU A 69 -0.89 10.08 10.69
C GLU A 69 -1.24 8.64 11.13
N GLU A 70 -1.52 7.75 10.18
CA GLU A 70 -1.85 6.33 10.44
C GLU A 70 -0.61 5.43 10.42
N LEU A 71 0.44 5.88 9.74
CA LEU A 71 1.70 5.19 9.58
C LEU A 71 2.42 5.01 10.92
N LYS A 72 2.63 3.75 11.30
CA LYS A 72 3.51 3.38 12.41
C LYS A 72 4.85 2.92 11.89
N VAL A 73 5.86 3.77 12.04
CA VAL A 73 7.25 3.38 11.78
C VAL A 73 7.79 2.66 13.00
N THR A 74 7.92 1.34 12.90
CA THR A 74 8.51 0.48 13.94
C THR A 74 9.96 0.13 13.59
N GLU A 75 10.69 -0.44 14.55
CA GLU A 75 12.03 -0.98 14.29
C GLU A 75 12.01 -2.04 13.17
N ASP A 76 10.96 -2.86 13.11
CA ASP A 76 10.84 -3.89 12.08
C ASP A 76 10.56 -3.29 10.70
N VAL A 77 9.82 -2.19 10.60
CA VAL A 77 9.67 -1.42 9.35
C VAL A 77 11.02 -0.89 8.88
N VAL A 78 11.83 -0.34 9.79
CA VAL A 78 13.18 0.16 9.46
C VAL A 78 14.09 -0.98 9.00
N LYS A 79 14.01 -2.16 9.62
CA LYS A 79 14.75 -3.35 9.19
C LYS A 79 14.32 -3.85 7.82
N ALA A 80 13.03 -3.75 7.49
CA ALA A 80 12.53 -4.15 6.18
C ALA A 80 13.08 -3.26 5.05
N ALA A 81 13.43 -2.00 5.35
CA ALA A 81 14.01 -1.06 4.37
C ALA A 81 15.51 -1.24 4.11
N ALA A 82 16.20 -2.06 4.92
CA ALA A 82 17.65 -2.23 4.88
C ALA A 82 18.08 -3.35 3.92
#